data_AF-A0A1F7TLV5-F1
#
_entry.id   AF-A0A1F7TLV5-F1
#
_cell.length_a   1.000
_cell.length_b   1.000
_cell.length_c   1.000
_cell.angle_alpha   90.00
_cell.angle_beta   90.00
_cell.angle_gamma   90.00
#
_symmetry.space_group_name_H-M   'P 1'
#
loop_
_entity.id
_entity.type
_entity.pdbx_description
1 polymer ?
#
loop_
_entity_poly.entity_id
_entity_poly.type
_entity_poly.pdbx_seq_one_letter_code
_entity_poly.pdbx_strand_id
1 'polypeptide(L)'
;MRRTSGPKPRESEYLDAAIERLEHDAALIARADAEIAAVSSQEPLFAQSLRAPQSPPHHCEGPFVEHHVRRILVVLYAIAAGKLHLRDIEEFKRLKGYEEEIQELEERIKENIALFECFALVHDAAKWATLSFTSLERSRGRQMGFDTEAMAHWHDIGASERAKMRSRYLELYDAFASDRPQEPDRALQQEFFLLYGIQCHYPGHDRMIHAPLYHGLLHRVCEAHRLTDRDAALLEDMIGSHMDVNLAFAPKPNPAAIDRFVNLAETRGYDSDDFLDLLQGCVLLDMTFGSARRSEGMMWHDHTPVANFLRAEHDYAPWKRQEKAARRAEEKKRERNRHFREAGLDGVALMEVLRMEAGPRFGKALAIVHAAVLGEAPWPASMPADMREEIEKRAGKFYELTFEKGDDSD
;
A
#
# COMPACT_ATOMS: atom_id res chain seq x y z
N MET A 1 -16.54 -37.59 11.20
CA MET A 1 -16.18 -36.35 10.47
C MET A 1 -15.75 -35.31 11.49
N ARG A 2 -14.44 -35.11 11.67
CA ARG A 2 -13.91 -33.95 12.38
C ARG A 2 -14.04 -32.77 11.42
N ARG A 3 -14.84 -31.77 11.76
CA ARG A 3 -14.77 -30.45 11.11
C ARG A 3 -13.35 -29.97 11.38
N THR A 4 -12.48 -30.01 10.37
CA THR A 4 -11.29 -29.17 10.38
C THR A 4 -11.84 -27.74 10.40
N SER A 5 -11.82 -27.13 11.58
CA SER A 5 -12.00 -25.69 11.68
C SER A 5 -10.97 -25.10 10.73
N GLY A 6 -11.42 -24.41 9.69
CA GLY A 6 -10.55 -23.55 8.90
C GLY A 6 -9.76 -22.64 9.84
N PRO A 7 -8.65 -22.03 9.36
CA PRO A 7 -7.85 -21.13 10.18
C PRO A 7 -8.79 -20.18 10.94
N LYS A 8 -8.69 -20.19 12.27
CA LYS A 8 -9.48 -19.27 13.09
C LYS A 8 -9.21 -17.86 12.53
N PRO A 9 -10.25 -17.04 12.29
CA PRO A 9 -10.03 -15.67 11.88
C PRO A 9 -9.04 -15.05 12.87
N ARG A 10 -7.91 -14.51 12.38
CA ARG A 10 -7.05 -13.70 13.24
C ARG A 10 -7.94 -12.61 13.85
N GLU A 11 -7.79 -12.40 15.15
CA GLU A 11 -8.44 -11.25 15.79
C GLU A 11 -7.96 -10.00 15.08
N SER A 12 -8.89 -9.08 14.76
CA SER A 12 -8.49 -7.83 14.12
C SER A 12 -7.64 -6.99 15.08
N GLU A 13 -6.65 -6.30 14.54
CA GLU A 13 -5.82 -5.36 15.27
C GLU A 13 -6.08 -3.93 14.77
N TYR A 14 -5.94 -2.93 15.63
CA TYR A 14 -6.04 -1.53 15.22
C TYR A 14 -4.82 -1.13 14.39
N LEU A 15 -5.00 -0.19 13.46
CA LEU A 15 -3.96 0.28 12.54
C LEU A 15 -2.65 0.65 13.26
N ASP A 16 -2.73 1.43 14.34
CA ASP A 16 -1.55 1.86 15.10
C ASP A 16 -0.79 0.66 15.72
N ALA A 17 -1.51 -0.35 16.20
CA ALA A 17 -0.91 -1.55 16.77
C ALA A 17 -0.27 -2.44 15.69
N ALA A 18 -0.90 -2.52 14.51
CA ALA A 18 -0.33 -3.21 13.35
C ALA A 18 1.00 -2.56 12.94
N ILE A 19 1.04 -1.24 12.84
CA ILE A 19 2.25 -0.49 12.47
C ILE A 19 3.33 -0.66 13.54
N GLU A 20 2.98 -0.51 14.83
CA GLU A 20 3.93 -0.73 15.92
C GLU A 20 4.53 -2.14 15.85
N ARG A 21 3.73 -3.19 15.62
CA ARG A 21 4.21 -4.56 15.46
C ARG A 21 5.21 -4.70 14.30
N LEU A 22 4.91 -4.09 13.15
CA LEU A 22 5.78 -4.15 11.97
C LEU A 22 7.09 -3.38 12.16
N GLU A 23 7.06 -2.28 12.91
CA GLU A 23 8.25 -1.49 13.28
C GLU A 23 9.20 -2.21 14.25
N HIS A 24 8.79 -3.36 14.78
CA HIS A 24 9.64 -4.25 15.58
C HIS A 24 10.04 -5.54 14.83
N ASP A 25 9.61 -5.72 13.58
CA ASP A 25 10.02 -6.88 12.77
C ASP A 25 11.40 -6.62 12.13
N ALA A 26 12.43 -7.18 12.76
CA ALA A 26 13.83 -6.98 12.36
C ALA A 26 14.11 -7.39 10.90
N ALA A 27 13.40 -8.38 10.36
CA ALA A 27 13.61 -8.82 8.97
C ALA A 27 13.05 -7.80 7.96
N LEU A 28 11.87 -7.25 8.25
CA LEU A 28 11.28 -6.19 7.41
C LEU A 28 12.12 -4.91 7.45
N ILE A 29 12.58 -4.52 8.65
CA ILE A 29 13.43 -3.34 8.84
C ILE A 29 14.75 -3.52 8.09
N ALA A 30 15.44 -4.65 8.27
CA ALA A 30 16.70 -4.92 7.60
C ALA A 30 16.56 -4.89 6.07
N ARG A 31 15.43 -5.38 5.52
CA ARG A 31 15.14 -5.31 4.09
C ARG A 31 14.92 -3.86 3.63
N ALA A 32 14.11 -3.07 4.35
CA ALA A 32 13.88 -1.67 4.04
C ALA A 32 15.18 -0.83 4.09
N ASP A 33 15.99 -1.04 5.13
CA ASP A 33 17.29 -0.36 5.28
C ASP A 33 18.27 -0.75 4.17
N ALA A 34 18.29 -2.02 3.76
CA ALA A 34 19.12 -2.47 2.64
C ALA A 34 18.73 -1.79 1.33
N GLU A 35 17.43 -1.65 1.05
CA GLU A 35 16.93 -0.96 -0.14
C GLU A 35 17.29 0.53 -0.13
N ILE A 36 17.02 1.22 0.99
CA ILE A 36 17.39 2.63 1.18
C ILE A 36 18.91 2.83 1.00
N ALA A 37 19.73 1.95 1.59
CA ALA A 37 21.19 2.04 1.49
C ALA A 37 21.68 1.79 0.05
N ALA A 38 21.09 0.81 -0.64
CA ALA A 38 21.43 0.47 -2.02
C ALA A 38 21.19 1.68 -2.95
N VAL A 39 20.01 2.29 -2.88
CA VAL A 39 19.65 3.45 -3.70
C VAL A 39 20.46 4.68 -3.29
N SER A 40 20.65 4.93 -1.99
CA SER A 40 21.44 6.07 -1.48
C SER A 40 22.90 6.03 -1.94
N SER A 41 23.47 4.83 -2.07
CA SER A 41 24.86 4.67 -2.54
C SER A 41 25.04 5.03 -4.03
N GLN A 42 23.96 4.97 -4.81
CA GLN A 42 23.97 5.19 -6.26
C GLN A 42 23.43 6.57 -6.65
N GLU A 43 22.50 7.11 -5.87
CA GLU A 43 21.76 8.34 -6.16
C GLU A 43 22.01 9.42 -5.09
N PRO A 44 23.01 10.31 -5.29
CA PRO A 44 23.33 11.35 -4.32
C PRO A 44 22.16 12.30 -4.00
N LEU A 45 21.26 12.53 -4.97
CA LEU A 45 20.08 13.36 -4.77
C LEU A 45 19.09 12.70 -3.78
N PHE A 46 18.88 11.40 -3.91
CA PHE A 46 18.05 10.62 -2.99
C PHE A 46 18.68 10.59 -1.59
N ALA A 47 19.98 10.31 -1.49
CA ALA A 47 20.70 10.33 -0.21
C ALA A 47 20.58 11.69 0.51
N GLN A 48 20.62 12.80 -0.24
CA GLN A 48 20.37 14.13 0.31
C GLN A 48 18.92 14.32 0.75
N SER A 49 17.94 13.83 -0.02
CA SER A 49 16.53 14.01 0.31
C SER A 49 16.10 13.29 1.58
N LEU A 50 16.74 12.17 1.92
CA LEU A 50 16.46 11.44 3.17
C LEU A 50 16.67 12.30 4.42
N ARG A 51 17.56 13.31 4.35
CA ARG A 51 17.82 14.27 5.44
C ARG A 51 16.84 15.43 5.50
N ALA A 52 15.78 15.44 4.69
CA ALA A 52 14.77 16.50 4.73
C ALA A 52 14.05 16.49 6.10
N PRO A 53 14.13 17.57 6.90
CA PRO A 53 13.52 17.64 8.22
C PRO A 53 12.00 17.52 8.20
N GLN A 54 11.46 16.84 9.21
CA GLN A 54 10.04 16.63 9.46
C GLN A 54 9.60 17.19 10.82
N SER A 55 8.32 17.55 10.96
CA SER A 55 7.76 18.07 12.22
C SER A 55 6.45 17.40 12.67
N PRO A 56 6.25 17.14 13.97
CA PRO A 56 5.16 16.32 14.53
C PRO A 56 3.71 16.65 14.15
N PRO A 57 3.30 17.91 13.86
CA PRO A 57 1.91 18.17 13.47
C PRO A 57 1.47 17.43 12.19
N HIS A 58 2.43 17.07 11.34
CA HIS A 58 2.17 16.44 10.04
C HIS A 58 2.93 15.12 9.86
N HIS A 59 4.09 14.98 10.52
CA HIS A 59 4.98 13.83 10.42
C HIS A 59 5.65 13.56 11.78
N CYS A 60 5.28 12.50 12.47
CA CYS A 60 5.85 12.09 13.76
C CYS A 60 6.52 10.71 13.76
N GLU A 61 6.73 10.14 12.57
CA GLU A 61 7.46 8.89 12.33
C GLU A 61 8.95 8.97 12.70
N GLY A 62 9.53 10.17 12.61
CA GLY A 62 10.91 10.48 12.96
C GLY A 62 11.31 11.87 12.44
N PRO A 63 12.54 12.33 12.72
CA PRO A 63 13.00 13.68 12.42
C PRO A 63 13.20 13.97 10.93
N PHE A 64 13.34 12.96 10.09
CA PHE A 64 13.68 13.11 8.68
C PHE A 64 12.87 12.19 7.77
N VAL A 65 12.79 12.55 6.48
CA VAL A 65 12.09 11.77 5.44
C VAL A 65 12.56 10.31 5.36
N GLU A 66 13.79 10.01 5.77
CA GLU A 66 14.27 8.62 5.90
C GLU A 66 13.30 7.71 6.70
N HIS A 67 12.76 8.21 7.82
CA HIS A 67 11.86 7.43 8.67
C HIS A 67 10.53 7.13 7.97
N HIS A 68 10.05 8.07 7.18
CA HIS A 68 8.84 7.95 6.38
C HIS A 68 9.01 6.91 5.26
N VAL A 69 10.09 7.04 4.48
CA VAL A 69 10.41 6.08 3.41
C VAL A 69 10.61 4.67 3.97
N ARG A 70 11.36 4.53 5.08
CA ARG A 70 11.55 3.24 5.76
C ARG A 70 10.22 2.61 6.15
N ARG A 71 9.32 3.39 6.76
CA ARG A 71 8.02 2.87 7.19
C ARG A 71 7.17 2.39 6.02
N ILE A 72 7.13 3.15 4.92
CA ILE A 72 6.43 2.73 3.70
C ILE A 72 6.98 1.38 3.21
N LEU A 73 8.31 1.26 3.09
CA LEU A 73 8.95 0.03 2.62
C LEU A 73 8.69 -1.16 3.57
N VAL A 74 8.76 -0.96 4.89
CA VAL A 74 8.42 -2.00 5.89
C VAL A 74 7.00 -2.50 5.68
N VAL A 75 6.04 -1.60 5.47
CA VAL A 75 4.64 -1.98 5.25
C VAL A 75 4.44 -2.66 3.89
N LEU A 76 5.05 -2.14 2.83
CA LEU A 76 5.03 -2.76 1.50
C LEU A 76 5.53 -4.21 1.56
N TYR A 77 6.65 -4.44 2.25
CA TYR A 77 7.21 -5.78 2.44
C TYR A 77 6.38 -6.67 3.36
N ALA A 78 5.71 -6.10 4.36
CA ALA A 78 4.77 -6.84 5.19
C ALA A 78 3.57 -7.34 4.37
N ILE A 79 3.02 -6.50 3.48
CA ILE A 79 1.92 -6.87 2.58
C ILE A 79 2.38 -7.94 1.59
N ALA A 80 3.53 -7.73 0.96
CA ALA A 80 4.11 -8.66 -0.01
C ALA A 80 4.36 -10.06 0.59
N ALA A 81 4.81 -10.12 1.86
CA ALA A 81 5.08 -11.35 2.57
C ALA A 81 3.86 -11.95 3.30
N GLY A 82 2.66 -11.38 3.15
CA GLY A 82 1.46 -11.85 3.88
C GLY A 82 1.52 -11.67 5.40
N LYS A 83 2.45 -10.86 5.92
CA LYS A 83 2.57 -10.51 7.35
C LYS A 83 1.58 -9.43 7.78
N LEU A 84 1.02 -8.71 6.82
CA LEU A 84 -0.03 -7.73 6.99
C LEU A 84 -1.14 -8.01 5.96
N HIS A 85 -2.37 -8.15 6.45
CA HIS A 85 -3.56 -8.18 5.61
C HIS A 85 -4.42 -6.96 5.93
N LEU A 86 -4.82 -6.19 4.92
CA LEU A 86 -5.61 -4.98 5.12
C LEU A 86 -6.96 -5.29 5.77
N ARG A 87 -7.53 -6.47 5.50
CA ARG A 87 -8.79 -6.92 6.08
C ARG A 87 -8.70 -7.28 7.58
N ASP A 88 -7.50 -7.49 8.09
CA ASP A 88 -7.27 -7.79 9.51
C ASP A 88 -7.14 -6.50 10.34
N ILE A 89 -7.00 -5.34 9.69
CA ILE A 89 -6.99 -4.03 10.34
C ILE A 89 -8.42 -3.61 10.68
N GLU A 90 -8.66 -3.27 11.94
CA GLU A 90 -9.99 -2.99 12.50
C GLU A 90 -10.71 -1.84 11.77
N GLU A 91 -9.99 -0.77 11.43
CA GLU A 91 -10.47 0.38 10.67
C GLU A 91 -11.04 -0.03 9.31
N PHE A 92 -10.31 -0.86 8.56
CA PHE A 92 -10.74 -1.36 7.25
C PHE A 92 -11.83 -2.42 7.38
N LYS A 93 -11.75 -3.30 8.37
CA LYS A 93 -12.79 -4.32 8.66
C LYS A 93 -14.14 -3.72 9.04
N ARG A 94 -14.16 -2.49 9.56
CA ARG A 94 -15.38 -1.71 9.85
C ARG A 94 -16.03 -1.13 8.61
N LEU A 95 -15.32 -1.05 7.47
CA LEU A 95 -15.89 -0.66 6.17
C LEU A 95 -16.71 -1.82 5.59
N LYS A 96 -17.88 -2.09 6.20
CA LYS A 96 -18.78 -3.17 5.79
C LYS A 96 -19.22 -2.97 4.34
N GLY A 97 -19.11 -4.03 3.55
CA GLY A 97 -19.37 -3.98 2.13
C GLY A 97 -18.25 -3.33 1.33
N TYR A 98 -17.00 -3.29 1.81
CA TYR A 98 -15.83 -2.93 1.01
C TYR A 98 -14.75 -4.04 1.07
N GLU A 99 -15.10 -5.22 1.56
CA GLU A 99 -14.14 -6.29 1.84
C GLU A 99 -13.40 -6.77 0.59
N GLU A 100 -14.07 -6.76 -0.57
CA GLU A 100 -13.45 -7.21 -1.82
C GLU A 100 -12.57 -6.12 -2.44
N GLU A 101 -12.98 -4.86 -2.32
CA GLU A 101 -12.21 -3.69 -2.77
C GLU A 101 -10.93 -3.53 -1.93
N ILE A 102 -11.00 -3.76 -0.62
CA ILE A 102 -9.83 -3.78 0.26
C ILE A 102 -8.88 -4.93 -0.11
N GLN A 103 -9.42 -6.10 -0.45
CA GLN A 103 -8.62 -7.23 -0.91
C GLN A 103 -7.96 -6.95 -2.27
N GLU A 104 -8.70 -6.34 -3.19
CA GLU A 104 -8.18 -5.91 -4.50
C GLU A 104 -7.04 -4.93 -4.33
N LEU A 105 -7.18 -3.91 -3.48
CA LEU A 105 -6.10 -2.98 -3.17
C LEU A 105 -4.83 -3.68 -2.64
N GLU A 106 -4.98 -4.67 -1.75
CA GLU A 106 -3.86 -5.47 -1.25
C GLU A 106 -3.17 -6.27 -2.38
N GLU A 107 -3.96 -6.94 -3.22
CA GLU A 107 -3.42 -7.71 -4.35
C GLU A 107 -2.75 -6.82 -5.39
N ARG A 108 -3.30 -5.62 -5.66
CA ARG A 108 -2.67 -4.64 -6.55
C ARG A 108 -1.30 -4.20 -6.06
N ILE A 109 -1.14 -4.04 -4.75
CA ILE A 109 0.16 -3.75 -4.14
C ILE A 109 1.13 -4.92 -4.35
N LYS A 110 0.68 -6.16 -4.12
CA LYS A 110 1.50 -7.37 -4.32
C LYS A 110 1.91 -7.59 -5.78
N GLU A 111 1.01 -7.34 -6.72
CA GLU A 111 1.26 -7.46 -8.15
C GLU A 111 2.26 -6.41 -8.66
N ASN A 112 2.35 -5.25 -7.99
CA ASN A 112 3.12 -4.08 -8.43
C ASN A 112 4.19 -3.66 -7.41
N ILE A 113 4.79 -4.61 -6.68
CA ILE A 113 5.76 -4.32 -5.61
C ILE A 113 6.89 -3.38 -6.09
N ALA A 114 7.52 -3.67 -7.22
CA ALA A 114 8.62 -2.86 -7.75
C ALA A 114 8.23 -1.40 -8.05
N LEU A 115 6.99 -1.20 -8.51
CA LEU A 115 6.42 0.12 -8.75
C LEU A 115 6.23 0.86 -7.42
N PHE A 116 5.70 0.20 -6.39
CA PHE A 116 5.53 0.80 -5.06
C PHE A 116 6.84 1.01 -4.31
N GLU A 117 7.87 0.18 -4.54
CA GLU A 117 9.24 0.43 -4.06
C GLU A 117 9.76 1.75 -4.64
N CYS A 118 9.67 1.92 -5.96
CA CYS A 118 10.07 3.17 -6.63
C CYS A 118 9.27 4.38 -6.13
N PHE A 119 7.95 4.24 -5.95
CA PHE A 119 7.11 5.29 -5.36
C PHE A 119 7.63 5.68 -3.97
N ALA A 120 7.84 4.71 -3.08
CA ALA A 120 8.33 4.95 -1.71
C ALA A 120 9.65 5.72 -1.72
N LEU A 121 10.58 5.35 -2.60
CA LEU A 121 11.91 5.94 -2.70
C LEU A 121 11.90 7.37 -3.25
N VAL A 122 11.00 7.72 -4.18
CA VAL A 122 11.13 8.99 -4.93
C VAL A 122 9.99 9.98 -4.75
N HIS A 123 8.81 9.57 -4.27
CA HIS A 123 7.63 10.46 -4.21
C HIS A 123 7.89 11.75 -3.41
N ASP A 124 8.70 11.64 -2.37
CA ASP A 124 9.03 12.71 -1.43
C ASP A 124 10.42 13.32 -1.62
N ALA A 125 11.19 12.88 -2.63
CA ALA A 125 12.58 13.31 -2.82
C ALA A 125 12.70 14.84 -2.97
N ALA A 126 11.65 15.49 -3.49
CA ALA A 126 11.61 16.93 -3.68
C ALA A 126 11.34 17.75 -2.40
N LYS A 127 10.92 17.12 -1.29
CA LYS A 127 10.73 17.82 -0.01
C LYS A 127 11.98 18.58 0.42
N TRP A 128 13.17 18.06 0.11
CA TRP A 128 14.45 18.72 0.36
C TRP A 128 14.60 20.10 -0.30
N ALA A 129 14.17 20.22 -1.56
CA ALA A 129 14.35 21.45 -2.34
C ALA A 129 13.25 22.49 -2.06
N THR A 130 12.05 22.03 -1.69
CA THR A 130 10.89 22.87 -1.40
C THR A 130 10.71 23.22 0.07
N LEU A 131 11.52 22.63 0.96
CA LEU A 131 11.47 22.84 2.40
C LEU A 131 11.39 24.32 2.77
N SER A 132 10.40 24.63 3.60
CA SER A 132 10.18 25.93 4.20
C SER A 132 9.80 25.77 5.67
N PHE A 133 10.01 26.83 6.45
CA PHE A 133 9.81 26.81 7.90
C PHE A 133 8.81 27.86 8.33
N THR A 134 7.98 27.52 9.31
CA THR A 134 7.25 28.48 10.13
C THR A 134 7.48 28.16 11.60
N SER A 135 7.36 29.15 12.48
CA SER A 135 7.51 28.94 13.92
C SER A 135 6.24 29.29 14.69
N LEU A 136 5.92 28.48 15.70
CA LEU A 136 4.83 28.76 16.64
C LEU A 136 5.03 30.12 17.31
N GLU A 137 3.93 30.81 17.61
CA GLU A 137 3.99 32.10 18.30
C GLU A 137 4.76 31.97 19.62
N ARG A 138 5.65 32.93 19.88
CA ARG A 138 6.49 33.02 21.10
C ARG A 138 7.47 31.86 21.32
N SER A 139 7.63 30.96 20.36
CA SER A 139 8.61 29.86 20.42
C SER A 139 10.07 30.33 20.29
N ARG A 140 11.03 29.47 20.66
CA ARG A 140 12.46 29.76 20.45
C ARG A 140 12.81 29.81 18.96
N GLY A 141 12.21 28.96 18.13
CA GLY A 141 12.39 28.96 16.68
C GLY A 141 12.07 30.31 16.07
N ARG A 142 10.98 30.95 16.52
CA ARG A 142 10.62 32.31 16.10
C ARG A 142 11.64 33.35 16.53
N GLN A 143 12.14 33.27 17.77
CA GLN A 143 13.20 34.17 18.26
C GLN A 143 14.51 34.00 17.49
N MET A 144 14.76 32.80 16.96
CA MET A 144 15.91 32.47 16.12
C MET A 144 15.68 32.76 14.64
N GLY A 145 14.50 33.25 14.25
CA GLY A 145 14.16 33.60 12.88
C GLY A 145 13.88 32.40 11.97
N PHE A 146 13.33 31.31 12.49
CA PHE A 146 12.86 30.17 11.68
C PHE A 146 11.48 30.44 11.05
N ASP A 147 11.40 31.50 10.25
CA ASP A 147 10.23 31.85 9.47
C ASP A 147 10.66 32.16 8.04
N THR A 148 10.23 31.35 7.09
CA THR A 148 10.44 31.60 5.66
C THR A 148 9.35 32.56 5.18
N GLU A 149 9.70 33.62 4.44
CA GLU A 149 8.73 34.59 3.93
C GLU A 149 7.63 33.89 3.11
N ALA A 150 6.38 34.33 3.32
CA ALA A 150 5.25 33.87 2.54
C ALA A 150 5.52 34.15 1.05
N MET A 151 5.30 33.14 0.20
CA MET A 151 5.60 33.13 -1.25
C MET A 151 7.08 33.06 -1.67
N ALA A 152 8.06 33.07 -0.77
CA ALA A 152 9.46 32.85 -1.14
C ALA A 152 9.74 31.46 -1.77
N HIS A 153 8.79 30.54 -1.65
CA HIS A 153 8.81 29.23 -2.31
C HIS A 153 8.46 29.29 -3.80
N TRP A 154 7.79 30.34 -4.30
CA TRP A 154 7.42 30.52 -5.72
C TRP A 154 8.39 31.42 -6.51
N HIS A 155 9.39 32.02 -5.86
CA HIS A 155 10.36 32.91 -6.50
C HIS A 155 11.78 32.33 -6.45
N ASP A 156 12.54 32.46 -7.54
CA ASP A 156 13.93 31.96 -7.68
C ASP A 156 14.91 32.51 -6.63
N ILE A 157 14.60 33.68 -6.06
CA ILE A 157 15.37 34.31 -4.97
C ILE A 157 15.38 33.43 -3.70
N GLY A 158 14.42 32.51 -3.55
CA GLY A 158 14.28 31.66 -2.36
C GLY A 158 15.22 30.45 -2.28
N ALA A 159 15.88 30.01 -3.36
CA ALA A 159 16.65 28.76 -3.32
C ALA A 159 17.87 28.83 -2.39
N SER A 160 18.64 29.92 -2.45
CA SER A 160 19.78 30.14 -1.55
C SER A 160 19.32 30.32 -0.10
N GLU A 161 18.19 30.97 0.12
CA GLU A 161 17.68 31.21 1.47
C GLU A 161 17.15 29.91 2.10
N ARG A 162 16.42 29.09 1.34
CA ARG A 162 16.02 27.73 1.76
C ARG A 162 17.24 26.88 2.12
N ALA A 163 18.31 26.93 1.33
CA ALA A 163 19.53 26.19 1.64
C ALA A 163 20.20 26.65 2.94
N LYS A 164 20.25 27.96 3.22
CA LYS A 164 20.76 28.50 4.48
C LYS A 164 19.90 28.09 5.66
N MET A 165 18.58 28.25 5.55
CA MET A 165 17.63 27.91 6.61
C MET A 165 17.66 26.42 6.94
N ARG A 166 17.75 25.56 5.92
CA ARG A 166 17.91 24.12 6.08
C ARG A 166 19.22 23.76 6.77
N SER A 167 20.33 24.40 6.39
CA SER A 167 21.62 24.17 7.05
C SER A 167 21.58 24.58 8.52
N ARG A 168 20.99 25.74 8.83
CA ARG A 168 20.77 26.21 10.21
C ARG A 168 19.87 25.29 11.02
N TYR A 169 18.83 24.73 10.41
CA TYR A 169 17.98 23.74 11.06
C TYR A 169 18.78 22.49 11.42
N LEU A 170 19.52 21.94 10.46
CA LEU A 170 20.30 20.71 10.66
C LEU A 170 21.37 20.91 11.74
N GLU A 171 22.11 22.02 11.70
CA GLU A 171 23.09 22.36 12.75
C GLU A 171 22.44 22.45 14.14
N LEU A 172 21.25 23.05 14.22
CA LEU A 172 20.51 23.19 15.48
C LEU A 172 19.99 21.83 15.98
N TYR A 173 19.48 20.99 15.08
CA TYR A 173 18.98 19.66 15.41
C TYR A 173 20.13 18.74 15.84
N ASP A 174 21.24 18.73 15.08
CA ASP A 174 22.41 17.90 15.37
C ASP A 174 23.01 18.26 16.75
N ALA A 175 23.10 19.56 17.08
CA ALA A 175 23.53 20.00 18.41
C ALA A 175 22.55 19.60 19.52
N PHE A 176 21.23 19.67 19.25
CA PHE A 176 20.22 19.23 20.21
C PHE A 176 20.26 17.71 20.45
N ALA A 177 20.43 16.93 19.39
CA ALA A 177 20.46 15.47 19.43
C ALA A 177 21.77 14.93 20.03
N SER A 178 22.92 15.60 19.79
CA SER A 178 24.21 15.18 20.35
C SER A 178 24.24 15.18 21.87
N ASP A 179 23.44 16.03 22.51
CA ASP A 179 23.29 16.09 23.97
C ASP A 179 22.40 14.96 24.53
N ARG A 180 21.74 14.18 23.67
CA ARG A 180 20.74 13.15 24.01
C ARG A 180 20.92 11.84 23.21
N PRO A 181 22.11 11.21 23.21
CA PRO A 181 22.41 10.08 22.33
C PRO A 181 21.65 8.78 22.66
N GLN A 182 20.94 8.73 23.78
CA GLN A 182 20.18 7.55 24.23
C GLN A 182 18.68 7.66 23.93
N GLU A 183 18.22 8.82 23.47
CA GLU A 183 16.81 9.03 23.16
C GLU A 183 16.47 8.48 21.77
N PRO A 184 15.33 7.77 21.61
CA PRO A 184 14.86 7.37 20.29
C PRO A 184 14.56 8.58 19.40
N ASP A 185 14.73 8.43 18.08
CA ASP A 185 14.56 9.53 17.12
C ASP A 185 13.20 10.23 17.20
N ARG A 186 12.11 9.48 17.46
CA ARG A 186 10.78 10.07 17.67
C ARG A 186 10.69 10.92 18.94
N ALA A 187 11.37 10.51 20.00
CA ALA A 187 11.44 11.29 21.24
C ALA A 187 12.24 12.58 21.00
N LEU A 188 13.40 12.46 20.35
CA LEU A 188 14.24 13.60 19.96
C LEU A 188 13.48 14.61 19.10
N GLN A 189 12.78 14.14 18.07
CA GLN A 189 11.95 14.99 17.21
C GLN A 189 10.88 15.73 18.02
N GLN A 190 10.19 15.02 18.91
CA GLN A 190 9.15 15.61 19.74
C GLN A 190 9.71 16.68 20.68
N GLU A 191 10.78 16.37 21.41
CA GLU A 191 11.36 17.31 22.36
C GLU A 191 11.94 18.53 21.65
N PHE A 192 12.57 18.33 20.49
CA PHE A 192 13.02 19.41 19.63
C PHE A 192 11.87 20.32 19.22
N PHE A 193 10.76 19.73 18.77
CA PHE A 193 9.57 20.50 18.39
C PHE A 193 8.95 21.25 19.57
N LEU A 194 8.88 20.64 20.76
CA LEU A 194 8.36 21.31 21.97
C LEU A 194 9.26 22.49 22.40
N LEU A 195 10.57 22.35 22.25
CA LEU A 195 11.53 23.37 22.64
C LEU A 195 11.59 24.54 21.64
N TYR A 196 11.63 24.23 20.35
CA TYR A 196 11.86 25.22 19.30
C TYR A 196 10.59 25.65 18.57
N GLY A 197 9.54 24.83 18.53
CA GLY A 197 8.28 25.17 17.87
C GLY A 197 8.41 25.40 16.35
N ILE A 198 9.42 24.80 15.71
CA ILE A 198 9.67 24.93 14.27
C ILE A 198 8.85 23.89 13.51
N GLN A 199 8.05 24.34 12.55
CA GLN A 199 7.25 23.52 11.65
C GLN A 199 7.89 23.48 10.27
N CYS A 200 7.90 22.30 9.66
CA CYS A 200 8.45 22.06 8.33
C CYS A 200 7.33 21.89 7.30
N HIS A 201 7.45 22.55 6.15
CA HIS A 201 6.46 22.52 5.06
C HIS A 201 7.13 22.33 3.70
N TYR A 202 6.43 21.68 2.77
CA TYR A 202 6.98 21.31 1.45
C TYR A 202 6.01 21.70 0.31
N PRO A 203 5.78 23.00 0.08
CA PRO A 203 4.85 23.46 -0.95
C PRO A 203 5.25 22.94 -2.34
N GLY A 204 4.32 22.25 -3.01
CA GLY A 204 4.47 21.77 -4.38
C GLY A 204 5.56 20.71 -4.59
N HIS A 205 6.00 20.01 -3.54
CA HIS A 205 7.02 18.96 -3.69
C HIS A 205 6.58 17.83 -4.64
N ASP A 206 5.29 17.49 -4.64
CA ASP A 206 4.65 16.56 -5.57
C ASP A 206 4.87 16.97 -7.03
N ARG A 207 4.75 18.26 -7.34
CA ARG A 207 4.90 18.79 -8.72
C ARG A 207 6.33 18.88 -9.19
N MET A 208 7.29 18.89 -8.26
CA MET A 208 8.70 18.93 -8.60
C MET A 208 9.18 17.64 -9.26
N ILE A 209 8.40 16.55 -9.22
CA ILE A 209 8.73 15.33 -9.97
C ILE A 209 8.92 15.58 -11.47
N HIS A 210 8.21 16.57 -12.03
CA HIS A 210 8.32 16.98 -13.43
C HIS A 210 9.56 17.85 -13.73
N ALA A 211 10.27 18.31 -12.70
CA ALA A 211 11.52 19.04 -12.93
C ALA A 211 12.59 18.05 -13.43
N PRO A 212 13.46 18.42 -14.39
CA PRO A 212 14.40 17.49 -15.04
C PRO A 212 15.26 16.68 -14.07
N LEU A 213 15.63 17.29 -12.93
CA LEU A 213 16.44 16.67 -11.91
C LEU A 213 15.72 15.48 -11.22
N TYR A 214 14.45 15.64 -10.85
CA TYR A 214 13.66 14.62 -10.16
C TYR A 214 13.05 13.62 -11.14
N HIS A 215 12.65 14.07 -12.33
CA HIS A 215 12.27 13.18 -13.43
C HIS A 215 13.42 12.22 -13.77
N GLY A 216 14.65 12.75 -13.90
CA GLY A 216 15.84 11.92 -14.12
C GLY A 216 16.13 10.95 -12.98
N LEU A 217 15.89 11.35 -11.72
CA LEU A 217 16.02 10.44 -10.55
C LEU A 217 15.00 9.30 -10.64
N LEU A 218 13.72 9.61 -10.89
CA LEU A 218 12.65 8.62 -11.03
C LEU A 218 13.00 7.58 -12.09
N HIS A 219 13.44 8.01 -13.28
CA HIS A 219 13.79 7.08 -14.35
C HIS A 219 14.95 6.16 -13.98
N ARG A 220 16.01 6.66 -13.33
CA ARG A 220 17.15 5.82 -12.91
C ARG A 220 16.75 4.82 -11.82
N VAL A 221 15.91 5.23 -10.86
CA VAL A 221 15.38 4.33 -9.83
C VAL A 221 14.47 3.27 -10.44
N CYS A 222 13.59 3.65 -11.38
CA CYS A 222 12.75 2.73 -12.13
C CYS A 222 13.56 1.71 -12.94
N GLU A 223 14.61 2.16 -13.64
CA GLU A 223 15.51 1.30 -14.40
C GLU A 223 16.21 0.28 -13.48
N ALA A 224 16.69 0.72 -12.32
CA ALA A 224 17.31 -0.16 -11.32
C ALA A 224 16.34 -1.25 -10.80
N HIS A 225 15.03 -0.93 -10.75
CA HIS A 225 13.95 -1.85 -10.38
C HIS A 225 13.35 -2.62 -11.58
N ARG A 226 13.96 -2.51 -12.77
CA ARG A 226 13.52 -3.16 -14.01
C ARG A 226 12.10 -2.78 -14.45
N LEU A 227 11.68 -1.58 -14.08
CA LEU A 227 10.44 -0.98 -14.56
C LEU A 227 10.63 -0.41 -15.97
N THR A 228 9.56 -0.39 -16.74
CA THR A 228 9.58 0.15 -18.11
C THR A 228 9.43 1.68 -18.12
N ASP A 229 9.72 2.33 -19.25
CA ASP A 229 9.45 3.76 -19.41
C ASP A 229 7.97 4.11 -19.22
N ARG A 230 7.06 3.18 -19.54
CA ARG A 230 5.62 3.34 -19.30
C ARG A 230 5.31 3.36 -17.80
N ASP A 231 5.96 2.49 -17.03
CA ASP A 231 5.79 2.45 -15.57
C ASP A 231 6.39 3.69 -14.91
N ALA A 232 7.52 4.20 -15.42
CA ALA A 232 8.10 5.45 -14.96
C ALA A 232 7.17 6.65 -15.22
N ALA A 233 6.56 6.75 -16.42
CA ALA A 233 5.59 7.79 -16.74
C ALA A 233 4.32 7.70 -15.87
N LEU A 234 3.84 6.47 -15.64
CA LEU A 234 2.73 6.20 -14.73
C LEU A 234 3.05 6.65 -13.29
N LEU A 235 4.23 6.29 -12.78
CA LEU A 235 4.73 6.73 -11.47
C LEU A 235 4.87 8.24 -11.39
N GLU A 236 5.34 8.90 -12.44
CA GLU A 236 5.45 10.36 -12.49
C GLU A 236 4.08 11.02 -12.31
N ASP A 237 3.04 10.55 -13.01
CA ASP A 237 1.68 11.08 -12.88
C ASP A 237 1.07 10.74 -11.50
N MET A 238 1.35 9.56 -10.92
CA MET A 238 0.89 9.18 -9.57
C MET A 238 1.54 10.05 -8.49
N ILE A 239 2.87 10.22 -8.53
CA ILE A 239 3.60 11.12 -7.63
C ILE A 239 3.12 12.57 -7.83
N GLY A 240 2.93 13.01 -9.06
CA GLY A 240 2.41 14.35 -9.34
C GLY A 240 0.99 14.57 -8.79
N SER A 241 0.23 13.51 -8.52
CA SER A 241 -1.18 13.58 -8.14
C SER A 241 -1.48 13.17 -6.70
N HIS A 242 -0.55 12.52 -5.98
CA HIS A 242 -0.86 11.94 -4.66
C HIS A 242 -1.38 13.00 -3.66
N MET A 243 -0.81 14.21 -3.64
CA MET A 243 -1.30 15.29 -2.78
C MET A 243 -2.69 15.81 -3.16
N ASP A 244 -3.05 15.77 -4.45
CA ASP A 244 -4.41 16.12 -4.89
C ASP A 244 -5.45 15.16 -4.33
N VAL A 245 -5.09 13.88 -4.23
CA VAL A 245 -5.95 12.83 -3.69
C VAL A 245 -6.17 13.08 -2.21
N ASN A 246 -5.13 13.44 -1.46
CA ASN A 246 -5.27 13.86 -0.05
C ASN A 246 -6.26 15.01 0.08
N LEU A 247 -6.09 16.06 -0.71
CA LEU A 247 -6.94 17.24 -0.67
C LEU A 247 -8.39 16.92 -1.05
N ALA A 248 -8.59 16.01 -2.00
CA ALA A 248 -9.91 15.63 -2.49
C ALA A 248 -10.68 14.73 -1.50
N PHE A 249 -10.00 13.82 -0.80
CA PHE A 249 -10.64 12.74 -0.04
C PHE A 249 -10.39 12.75 1.47
N ALA A 250 -9.42 13.52 1.99
CA ALA A 250 -9.22 13.62 3.44
C ALA A 250 -10.47 14.12 4.20
N PRO A 251 -11.22 15.14 3.72
CA PRO A 251 -12.36 15.65 4.48
C PRO A 251 -13.59 14.74 4.44
N LYS A 252 -13.89 14.16 3.27
CA LYS A 252 -15.09 13.34 3.01
C LYS A 252 -14.99 12.63 1.65
N PRO A 253 -15.84 11.62 1.37
CA PRO A 253 -15.97 11.06 0.02
C PRO A 253 -16.36 12.14 -0.99
N ASN A 254 -15.72 12.14 -2.16
CA ASN A 254 -15.93 13.13 -3.21
C ASN A 254 -15.96 12.48 -4.62
N PRO A 255 -17.10 11.90 -5.04
CA PRO A 255 -17.20 11.18 -6.31
C PRO A 255 -16.84 12.05 -7.54
N ALA A 256 -17.13 13.35 -7.49
CA ALA A 256 -16.81 14.28 -8.58
C ALA A 256 -15.29 14.47 -8.78
N ALA A 257 -14.46 14.20 -7.76
CA ALA A 257 -13.02 14.25 -7.93
C ALA A 257 -12.48 13.03 -8.69
N ILE A 258 -13.22 11.92 -8.77
CA ILE A 258 -12.81 10.71 -9.51
C ILE A 258 -12.69 11.02 -11.00
N ASP A 259 -13.63 11.81 -11.57
CA ASP A 259 -13.59 12.24 -12.97
C ASP A 259 -12.24 12.88 -13.34
N ARG A 260 -11.63 13.65 -12.44
CA ARG A 260 -10.34 14.28 -12.70
C ARG A 260 -9.25 13.24 -12.95
N PHE A 261 -9.19 12.18 -12.13
CA PHE A 261 -8.18 11.14 -12.22
C PHE A 261 -8.46 10.17 -13.38
N VAL A 262 -9.73 9.88 -13.66
CA VAL A 262 -10.13 9.13 -14.87
C VAL A 262 -9.72 9.88 -16.12
N ASN A 263 -10.04 11.17 -16.24
CA ASN A 263 -9.66 11.98 -17.39
C ASN A 263 -8.14 12.07 -17.56
N LEU A 264 -7.38 12.15 -16.45
CA LEU A 264 -5.92 12.11 -16.48
C LEU A 264 -5.43 10.78 -17.06
N ALA A 265 -5.91 9.65 -16.53
CA ALA A 265 -5.54 8.32 -16.97
C ALA A 265 -5.85 8.10 -18.47
N GLU A 266 -7.06 8.45 -18.90
CA GLU A 266 -7.50 8.31 -20.30
C GLU A 266 -6.66 9.19 -21.25
N THR A 267 -6.37 10.44 -20.86
CA THR A 267 -5.53 11.35 -21.66
C THR A 267 -4.11 10.82 -21.84
N ARG A 268 -3.60 10.07 -20.85
CA ARG A 268 -2.28 9.45 -20.87
C ARG A 268 -2.27 8.05 -21.50
N GLY A 269 -3.44 7.48 -21.81
CA GLY A 269 -3.58 6.14 -22.37
C GLY A 269 -3.40 5.01 -21.36
N TYR A 270 -3.64 5.28 -20.08
CA TYR A 270 -3.71 4.27 -19.02
C TYR A 270 -5.11 3.67 -18.96
N ASP A 271 -5.21 2.45 -18.42
CA ASP A 271 -6.51 1.95 -17.96
C ASP A 271 -6.91 2.74 -16.71
N SER A 272 -8.10 3.34 -16.72
CA SER A 272 -8.53 4.22 -15.64
C SER A 272 -8.71 3.48 -14.32
N ASP A 273 -9.11 2.22 -14.36
CA ASP A 273 -9.38 1.44 -13.16
C ASP A 273 -8.06 1.01 -12.53
N ASP A 274 -7.12 0.51 -13.33
CA ASP A 274 -5.78 0.19 -12.85
C ASP A 274 -5.07 1.45 -12.29
N PHE A 275 -5.23 2.61 -12.94
CA PHE A 275 -4.65 3.86 -12.45
C PHE A 275 -5.24 4.26 -11.08
N LEU A 276 -6.56 4.18 -10.92
CA LEU A 276 -7.22 4.51 -9.65
C LEU A 276 -6.81 3.54 -8.53
N ASP A 277 -6.76 2.24 -8.82
CA ASP A 277 -6.32 1.21 -7.88
C ASP A 277 -4.88 1.47 -7.39
N LEU A 278 -3.96 1.79 -8.31
CA LEU A 278 -2.57 2.11 -7.98
C LEU A 278 -2.43 3.42 -7.19
N LEU A 279 -3.23 4.43 -7.54
CA LEU A 279 -3.27 5.71 -6.83
C LEU A 279 -3.83 5.55 -5.40
N GLN A 280 -4.81 4.67 -5.19
CA GLN A 280 -5.27 4.28 -3.86
C GLN A 280 -4.14 3.59 -3.08
N GLY A 281 -3.34 2.75 -3.73
CA GLY A 281 -2.15 2.14 -3.13
C GLY A 281 -1.13 3.17 -2.67
N CYS A 282 -0.88 4.20 -3.48
CA CYS A 282 0.00 5.31 -3.11
C CYS A 282 -0.48 6.03 -1.84
N VAL A 283 -1.79 6.33 -1.76
CA VAL A 283 -2.41 7.03 -0.62
C VAL A 283 -2.41 6.15 0.64
N LEU A 284 -2.65 4.86 0.47
CA LEU A 284 -2.56 3.89 1.56
C LEU A 284 -1.14 3.87 2.13
N LEU A 285 -0.14 3.71 1.28
CA LEU A 285 1.26 3.61 1.68
C LEU A 285 1.76 4.93 2.29
N ASP A 286 1.61 6.07 1.63
CA ASP A 286 2.10 7.37 2.10
C ASP A 286 1.30 7.90 3.30
N MET A 287 -0.01 8.07 3.14
CA MET A 287 -0.81 8.86 4.09
C MET A 287 -1.36 8.04 5.24
N THR A 288 -1.68 6.77 5.01
CA THR A 288 -2.23 5.91 6.06
C THR A 288 -1.10 5.27 6.85
N PHE A 289 -0.16 4.63 6.16
CA PHE A 289 0.90 3.89 6.84
C PHE A 289 2.16 4.72 7.05
N GLY A 290 2.63 5.47 6.07
CA GLY A 290 3.89 6.21 6.12
C GLY A 290 3.86 7.41 7.06
N SER A 291 2.73 8.11 7.12
CA SER A 291 2.56 9.35 7.86
C SER A 291 1.87 9.13 9.20
N ALA A 292 2.54 9.49 10.30
CA ALA A 292 1.91 9.56 11.61
C ALA A 292 1.66 11.02 12.01
N ARG A 293 0.51 11.28 12.61
CA ARG A 293 0.15 12.60 13.15
C ARG A 293 0.25 12.62 14.65
N ARG A 294 0.50 13.80 15.21
CA ARG A 294 0.48 13.99 16.66
C ARG A 294 -0.28 15.26 17.06
N SER A 295 -1.15 15.11 18.06
CA SER A 295 -1.86 16.19 18.74
C SER A 295 -2.10 15.80 20.20
N GLU A 296 -2.00 16.77 21.11
CA GLU A 296 -2.27 16.59 22.55
C GLU A 296 -1.55 15.39 23.19
N GLY A 297 -0.35 15.07 22.68
CA GLY A 297 0.46 13.96 23.16
C GLY A 297 0.13 12.60 22.54
N MET A 298 -1.00 12.45 21.86
CA MET A 298 -1.40 11.21 21.17
C MET A 298 -0.90 11.18 19.73
N MET A 299 -0.37 10.03 19.33
CA MET A 299 0.01 9.70 17.95
C MET A 299 -1.06 8.80 17.34
N TRP A 300 -1.41 9.02 16.08
CA TRP A 300 -2.31 8.12 15.34
C TRP A 300 -2.03 8.18 13.83
N HIS A 301 -2.45 7.13 13.15
CA HIS A 301 -2.46 7.02 11.70
C HIS A 301 -3.88 7.25 11.15
N ASP A 302 -3.98 7.95 10.02
CA ASP A 302 -5.26 8.39 9.46
C ASP A 302 -5.63 7.57 8.21
N HIS A 303 -6.51 6.59 8.39
CA HIS A 303 -7.07 5.77 7.30
C HIS A 303 -8.21 6.47 6.52
N THR A 304 -8.66 7.63 6.99
CA THR A 304 -9.84 8.34 6.45
C THR A 304 -9.69 8.66 4.95
N PRO A 305 -8.54 9.12 4.43
CA PRO A 305 -8.40 9.42 3.01
C PRO A 305 -8.65 8.19 2.12
N VAL A 306 -8.09 7.02 2.47
CA VAL A 306 -8.31 5.77 1.72
C VAL A 306 -9.76 5.34 1.79
N ALA A 307 -10.36 5.35 2.99
CA ALA A 307 -11.77 4.98 3.16
C ALA A 307 -12.71 5.87 2.35
N ASN A 308 -12.41 7.17 2.28
CA ASN A 308 -13.18 8.13 1.51
C ASN A 308 -12.94 8.01 0.01
N PHE A 309 -11.74 7.64 -0.41
CA PHE A 309 -11.43 7.35 -1.82
C PHE A 309 -12.22 6.12 -2.30
N LEU A 310 -12.17 5.01 -1.56
CA LEU A 310 -12.95 3.80 -1.86
C LEU A 310 -14.47 4.09 -1.98
N ARG A 311 -15.02 4.87 -1.03
CA ARG A 311 -16.42 5.29 -1.08
C ARG A 311 -16.72 6.17 -2.29
N ALA A 312 -15.83 7.11 -2.60
CA ALA A 312 -16.01 8.02 -3.72
C ALA A 312 -15.99 7.30 -5.07
N GLU A 313 -15.09 6.32 -5.26
CA GLU A 313 -15.06 5.48 -6.45
C GLU A 313 -16.36 4.67 -6.58
N HIS A 314 -16.82 4.08 -5.48
CA HIS A 314 -18.08 3.33 -5.47
C HIS A 314 -19.28 4.20 -5.88
N ASP A 315 -19.41 5.38 -5.30
CA ASP A 315 -20.49 6.31 -5.59
C ASP A 315 -20.39 6.91 -7.00
N TYR A 316 -19.17 7.01 -7.55
CA TYR A 316 -18.91 7.49 -8.91
C TYR A 316 -19.40 6.49 -9.96
N ALA A 317 -19.07 5.21 -9.82
CA ALA A 317 -19.44 4.17 -10.77
C ALA A 317 -19.95 2.89 -10.08
N PRO A 318 -21.16 2.89 -9.51
CA PRO A 318 -21.67 1.75 -8.72
C PRO A 318 -21.78 0.44 -9.53
N TRP A 319 -21.95 0.53 -10.85
CA TRP A 319 -22.03 -0.64 -11.74
C TRP A 319 -20.69 -1.37 -11.87
N LYS A 320 -19.55 -0.67 -11.77
CA LYS A 320 -18.21 -1.29 -11.85
C LYS A 320 -18.00 -2.31 -10.76
N ARG A 321 -18.59 -2.11 -9.58
CA ARG A 321 -18.57 -3.10 -8.52
C ARG A 321 -19.22 -4.43 -8.93
N GLN A 322 -20.34 -4.35 -9.65
CA GLN A 322 -21.04 -5.54 -10.14
C GLN A 322 -20.22 -6.23 -11.24
N GLU A 323 -19.59 -5.46 -12.11
CA GLU A 323 -18.69 -5.98 -13.16
C GLU A 323 -17.44 -6.64 -12.56
N LYS A 324 -16.76 -5.98 -11.60
CA LYS A 324 -15.62 -6.53 -10.86
C LYS A 324 -16.02 -7.81 -10.11
N ALA A 325 -17.18 -7.83 -9.45
CA ALA A 325 -17.70 -9.02 -8.77
C ALA A 325 -17.99 -10.18 -9.76
N ALA A 326 -18.56 -9.87 -10.93
CA ALA A 326 -18.80 -10.87 -11.99
C ALA A 326 -17.49 -11.43 -12.55
N ARG A 327 -16.49 -10.56 -12.80
CA ARG A 327 -15.15 -10.94 -13.24
C ARG A 327 -14.47 -11.86 -12.22
N ARG A 328 -14.50 -11.49 -10.93
CA ARG A 328 -13.97 -12.33 -9.82
C ARG A 328 -14.66 -13.69 -9.75
N ALA A 329 -15.98 -13.72 -9.88
CA ALA A 329 -16.72 -14.98 -9.89
C ALA A 329 -16.32 -15.86 -11.08
N GLU A 330 -16.07 -15.25 -12.23
CA GLU A 330 -15.59 -15.95 -13.42
C GLU A 330 -14.16 -16.47 -13.24
N GLU A 331 -13.24 -15.68 -12.70
CA GLU A 331 -11.86 -16.07 -12.41
C GLU A 331 -11.79 -17.20 -11.39
N LYS A 332 -12.49 -17.08 -10.25
CA LYS A 332 -12.61 -18.16 -9.26
C LYS A 332 -13.19 -19.43 -9.88
N LYS A 333 -14.16 -19.31 -10.78
CA LYS A 333 -14.73 -20.44 -11.52
C LYS A 333 -13.70 -21.04 -12.49
N ARG A 334 -12.94 -20.24 -13.21
CA ARG A 334 -11.88 -20.68 -14.14
C ARG A 334 -10.77 -21.41 -13.39
N GLU A 335 -10.28 -20.84 -12.28
CA GLU A 335 -9.28 -21.44 -11.40
C GLU A 335 -9.76 -22.75 -10.78
N ARG A 336 -10.97 -22.76 -10.20
CA ARG A 336 -11.57 -24.00 -9.68
C ARG A 336 -11.67 -25.07 -10.77
N ASN A 337 -12.08 -24.71 -11.98
CA ASN A 337 -12.16 -25.64 -13.10
C ASN A 337 -10.77 -26.16 -13.52
N ARG A 338 -9.73 -25.33 -13.40
CA ARG A 338 -8.33 -25.73 -13.60
C ARG A 338 -7.91 -26.76 -12.55
N HIS A 339 -8.16 -26.50 -11.26
CA HIS A 339 -7.84 -27.45 -10.19
C HIS A 339 -8.64 -28.75 -10.32
N PHE A 340 -9.93 -28.69 -10.68
CA PHE A 340 -10.70 -29.90 -10.98
C PHE A 340 -10.07 -30.70 -12.12
N ARG A 341 -9.63 -30.05 -13.19
CA ARG A 341 -8.94 -30.75 -14.30
C ARG A 341 -7.63 -31.39 -13.86
N GLU A 342 -6.79 -30.66 -13.13
CA GLU A 342 -5.50 -31.16 -12.64
C GLU A 342 -5.67 -32.32 -11.63
N ALA A 343 -6.74 -32.31 -10.86
CA ALA A 343 -7.12 -33.39 -9.94
C ALA A 343 -7.82 -34.58 -10.64
N GLY A 344 -8.12 -34.50 -11.94
CA GLY A 344 -8.88 -35.54 -12.66
C GLY A 344 -10.36 -35.60 -12.25
N LEU A 345 -10.91 -34.48 -11.78
CA LEU A 345 -12.31 -34.28 -11.44
C LEU A 345 -13.07 -33.51 -12.54
N ASP A 346 -12.50 -33.35 -13.73
CA ASP A 346 -13.20 -32.78 -14.86
C ASP A 346 -14.13 -33.78 -15.55
N GLY A 347 -14.95 -33.29 -16.48
CA GLY A 347 -15.94 -34.11 -17.16
C GLY A 347 -15.35 -35.31 -17.91
N VAL A 348 -14.16 -35.17 -18.49
CA VAL A 348 -13.55 -36.29 -19.24
C VAL A 348 -13.10 -37.39 -18.30
N ALA A 349 -12.32 -37.05 -17.27
CA ALA A 349 -11.79 -38.03 -16.34
C ALA A 349 -12.88 -38.71 -15.48
N LEU A 350 -13.99 -38.00 -15.20
CA LEU A 350 -15.11 -38.57 -14.43
C LEU A 350 -16.07 -39.44 -15.27
N MET A 351 -16.10 -39.32 -16.60
CA MET A 351 -16.89 -40.25 -17.43
C MET A 351 -16.41 -41.70 -17.24
N GLU A 352 -15.09 -41.90 -17.19
CA GLU A 352 -14.48 -43.21 -16.98
C GLU A 352 -14.79 -43.76 -15.58
N VAL A 353 -14.60 -42.93 -14.54
CA VAL A 353 -14.83 -43.33 -13.14
C VAL A 353 -16.30 -43.66 -12.89
N LEU A 354 -17.21 -42.80 -13.36
CA LEU A 354 -18.65 -42.99 -13.17
C LEU A 354 -19.23 -44.03 -14.14
N ARG A 355 -18.46 -44.48 -15.15
CA ARG A 355 -18.89 -45.38 -16.23
C ARG A 355 -20.15 -44.87 -16.94
N MET A 356 -20.16 -43.57 -17.24
CA MET A 356 -21.28 -42.88 -17.87
C MET A 356 -20.83 -42.22 -19.17
N GLU A 357 -21.68 -42.27 -20.18
CA GLU A 357 -21.48 -41.52 -21.42
C GLU A 357 -21.90 -40.04 -21.26
N ALA A 358 -21.34 -39.18 -22.12
CA ALA A 358 -21.69 -37.77 -22.17
C ALA A 358 -23.20 -37.59 -22.43
N GLY A 359 -23.87 -36.83 -21.55
CA GLY A 359 -25.29 -36.52 -21.69
C GLY A 359 -25.89 -35.89 -20.44
N PRO A 360 -27.20 -35.56 -20.45
CA PRO A 360 -27.86 -34.87 -19.34
C PRO A 360 -27.78 -35.61 -18.00
N ARG A 361 -27.77 -36.94 -18.01
CA ARG A 361 -27.63 -37.76 -16.78
C ARG A 361 -26.22 -37.65 -16.21
N PHE A 362 -25.19 -37.70 -17.05
CA PHE A 362 -23.81 -37.49 -16.63
C PHE A 362 -23.61 -36.06 -16.12
N GLY A 363 -24.13 -35.05 -16.80
CA GLY A 363 -24.03 -33.65 -16.35
C GLY A 363 -24.61 -33.43 -14.94
N LYS A 364 -25.72 -34.09 -14.61
CA LYS A 364 -26.28 -34.08 -13.25
C LYS A 364 -25.37 -34.78 -12.24
N ALA A 365 -24.84 -35.96 -12.60
CA ALA A 365 -23.93 -36.71 -11.72
C ALA A 365 -22.64 -35.92 -11.46
N LEU A 366 -22.06 -35.31 -12.50
CA LEU A 366 -20.88 -34.43 -12.42
C LEU A 366 -21.13 -33.25 -11.47
N ALA A 367 -22.26 -32.56 -11.62
CA ALA A 367 -22.62 -31.45 -10.74
C ALA A 367 -22.76 -31.87 -9.27
N ILE A 368 -23.32 -33.06 -9.00
CA ILE A 368 -23.45 -33.58 -7.64
C ILE A 368 -22.07 -33.94 -7.07
N VAL A 369 -21.20 -34.57 -7.87
CA VAL A 369 -19.82 -34.86 -7.45
C VAL A 369 -19.06 -33.58 -7.12
N HIS A 370 -19.12 -32.55 -7.99
CA HIS A 370 -18.49 -31.26 -7.71
C HIS A 370 -19.04 -30.61 -6.44
N ALA A 371 -20.35 -30.58 -6.24
CA ALA A 371 -20.96 -30.05 -5.03
C ALA A 371 -20.52 -30.83 -3.77
N ALA A 372 -20.35 -32.16 -3.87
CA ALA A 372 -19.86 -32.98 -2.78
C ALA A 372 -18.38 -32.74 -2.46
N VAL A 373 -17.52 -32.59 -3.48
CA VAL A 373 -16.12 -32.20 -3.31
C VAL A 373 -16.00 -30.80 -2.69
N LEU A 374 -16.90 -29.88 -3.02
CA LEU A 374 -16.90 -28.54 -2.42
C LEU A 374 -17.53 -28.52 -1.00
N GLY A 375 -18.07 -29.64 -0.52
CA GLY A 375 -18.78 -29.71 0.76
C GLY A 375 -20.14 -29.00 0.77
N GLU A 376 -20.64 -28.61 -0.40
CA GLU A 376 -21.94 -27.94 -0.61
C GLU A 376 -23.11 -28.94 -0.57
N ALA A 377 -22.82 -30.21 -0.85
CA ALA A 377 -23.79 -31.30 -0.82
C ALA A 377 -23.18 -32.58 -0.20
N PRO A 378 -23.99 -33.49 0.37
CA PRO A 378 -23.51 -34.81 0.74
C PRO A 378 -23.20 -35.66 -0.50
N TRP A 379 -22.30 -36.63 -0.35
CA TRP A 379 -22.05 -37.65 -1.38
C TRP A 379 -23.35 -38.41 -1.73
N PRO A 380 -23.55 -38.81 -3.01
CA PRO A 380 -24.71 -39.60 -3.40
C PRO A 380 -24.75 -40.93 -2.63
N ALA A 381 -25.84 -41.20 -1.90
CA ALA A 381 -25.98 -42.44 -1.14
C ALA A 381 -25.96 -43.71 -2.01
N SER A 382 -26.31 -43.58 -3.30
CA SER A 382 -26.31 -44.67 -4.28
C SER A 382 -24.98 -44.84 -5.02
N MET A 383 -23.93 -44.10 -4.67
CA MET A 383 -22.62 -44.23 -5.32
C MET A 383 -21.90 -45.49 -4.83
N PRO A 384 -21.41 -46.36 -5.74
CA PRO A 384 -20.57 -47.50 -5.38
C PRO A 384 -19.34 -47.09 -4.55
N ALA A 385 -18.95 -47.94 -3.60
CA ALA A 385 -17.88 -47.62 -2.66
C ALA A 385 -16.50 -47.43 -3.35
N ASP A 386 -16.21 -48.23 -4.37
CA ASP A 386 -14.99 -48.15 -5.19
C ASP A 386 -14.91 -46.83 -5.97
N MET A 387 -16.03 -46.40 -6.58
CA MET A 387 -16.10 -45.09 -7.25
C MET A 387 -15.90 -43.94 -6.26
N ARG A 388 -16.51 -44.06 -5.09
CA ARG A 388 -16.42 -43.04 -4.04
C ARG A 388 -14.99 -42.90 -3.54
N GLU A 389 -14.29 -44.00 -3.27
CA GLU A 389 -12.90 -43.98 -2.81
C GLU A 389 -11.97 -43.32 -3.82
N GLU A 390 -12.11 -43.64 -5.11
CA GLU A 390 -11.32 -43.01 -6.18
C GLU A 390 -11.60 -41.50 -6.31
N ILE A 391 -12.87 -41.08 -6.20
CA ILE A 391 -13.24 -39.66 -6.23
C ILE A 391 -12.73 -38.94 -4.97
N GLU A 392 -12.81 -39.55 -3.78
CA GLU A 392 -12.28 -38.99 -2.54
C GLU A 392 -10.75 -38.82 -2.61
N LYS A 393 -10.03 -39.76 -3.23
CA LYS A 393 -8.60 -39.62 -3.50
C LYS A 393 -8.29 -38.41 -4.40
N ARG A 394 -9.06 -38.23 -5.48
CA ARG A 394 -8.93 -37.07 -6.38
C ARG A 394 -9.32 -35.77 -5.68
N ALA A 395 -10.31 -35.81 -4.80
CA ALA A 395 -10.69 -34.68 -3.95
C ALA A 395 -9.55 -34.27 -3.02
N GLY A 396 -8.80 -35.24 -2.46
CA GLY A 396 -7.57 -34.99 -1.71
C GLY A 396 -6.58 -34.12 -2.49
N LYS A 397 -6.25 -34.53 -3.73
CA LYS A 397 -5.40 -33.76 -4.63
C LYS A 397 -5.97 -32.38 -4.98
N PHE A 398 -7.28 -32.27 -5.17
CA PHE A 398 -7.93 -30.97 -5.37
C PHE A 398 -7.75 -30.04 -4.17
N TYR A 399 -7.85 -30.56 -2.94
CA TYR A 399 -7.63 -29.78 -1.74
C TYR A 399 -6.16 -29.39 -1.59
N GLU A 400 -5.21 -30.28 -1.87
CA GLU A 400 -3.77 -29.94 -1.92
C GLU A 400 -3.54 -28.76 -2.87
N LEU A 401 -4.00 -28.84 -4.11
CA LEU A 401 -3.88 -27.76 -5.10
C LEU A 401 -4.59 -26.45 -4.70
N THR A 402 -5.64 -26.54 -3.90
CA THR A 402 -6.44 -25.38 -3.46
C THR A 402 -5.86 -24.72 -2.21
N PHE A 403 -5.15 -25.47 -1.35
CA PHE A 403 -4.72 -25.00 -0.04
C PHE A 403 -3.19 -24.98 0.17
N GLU A 404 -2.37 -25.64 -0.65
CA GLU A 404 -0.88 -25.58 -0.55
C GLU A 404 -0.30 -24.21 -0.93
N LYS A 405 -1.02 -23.38 -1.69
CA LYS A 405 -0.58 -22.00 -1.98
C LYS A 405 -0.62 -21.04 -0.77
N GLY A 406 -1.00 -21.50 0.42
CA GLY A 406 -1.07 -20.69 1.64
C GLY A 406 0.13 -20.79 2.58
N ASP A 407 0.97 -21.82 2.47
CA ASP A 407 2.01 -22.13 3.48
C ASP A 407 3.45 -22.22 2.92
N ASP A 408 3.66 -22.19 1.60
CA ASP A 408 5.00 -22.27 0.99
C ASP A 408 5.57 -20.89 0.61
N SER A 409 5.84 -20.07 1.61
CA SER A 409 6.77 -18.93 1.52
C SER A 409 7.63 -18.90 2.78
N ASP A 410 8.69 -19.71 2.77
CA ASP A 410 9.85 -19.59 3.68
C ASP A 410 10.58 -18.25 3.49
#